data_AF-A0A1F8VEJ3-F1
#
_entry.id   AF-A0A1F8VEJ3-F1
#
_cell.length_a   1.000
_cell.length_b   1.000
_cell.length_c   1.000
_cell.angle_alpha   90.00
_cell.angle_beta   90.00
_cell.angle_gamma   90.00
#
_symmetry.space_group_name_H-M   'P 1'
#
loop_
_entity.id
_entity.type
_entity.pdbx_description
1 polymer ?
#
loop_
_entity_poly.entity_id
_entity_poly.type
_entity_poly.pdbx_seq_one_letter_code
_entity_poly.pdbx_strand_id
1 'polypeptide(L)'
;MHFSALPIALCACLALLSTPGHAQGVYKWVDAEGKTHYGSQPPAADKGSEALKLHSNSGFGGNNNGKASSATEYNADGTKKIPKDVQDFAKGMEKALKKQDSKEVPLDCMSAIKNANDQSDTMLEVGAKNVKDGYLSQADYDTQAAKVRKAKAETTLAHCQFSTGKERAFYQCMSNGKNHILACTK
;
A
#
# COMPACT_ATOMS: atom_id res chain seq x y z
N MET A 1 -43.49 12.45 63.56
CA MET A 1 -43.88 13.82 63.14
C MET A 1 -42.62 14.68 63.08
N HIS A 2 -42.57 15.57 62.09
CA HIS A 2 -41.52 16.56 61.75
C HIS A 2 -40.54 16.16 60.64
N PHE A 3 -40.94 16.57 59.43
CA PHE A 3 -40.07 16.90 58.29
C PHE A 3 -39.33 18.22 58.55
N SER A 4 -38.11 18.33 58.03
CA SER A 4 -37.45 19.51 57.43
C SER A 4 -35.95 19.41 57.68
N ALA A 5 -35.03 19.84 56.83
CA ALA A 5 -34.96 20.19 55.41
C ALA A 5 -33.46 20.45 55.20
N LEU A 6 -32.94 20.05 54.05
CA LEU A 6 -31.57 20.33 53.59
C LEU A 6 -31.32 21.85 53.53
N PRO A 7 -30.05 22.33 53.55
CA PRO A 7 -29.37 22.45 52.26
C PRO A 7 -27.84 22.23 52.25
N ILE A 8 -27.40 21.57 51.18
CA ILE A 8 -26.32 22.01 50.27
C ILE A 8 -24.98 22.41 50.92
N ALA A 9 -24.01 21.49 50.89
CA ALA A 9 -22.64 21.84 50.53
C ALA A 9 -21.83 20.61 50.14
N LEU A 10 -21.02 20.80 49.10
CA LEU A 10 -19.82 20.05 48.74
C LEU A 10 -19.96 18.82 47.83
N CYS A 11 -20.24 19.15 46.58
CA CYS A 11 -19.53 18.70 45.38
C CYS A 11 -18.33 17.74 45.56
N ALA A 12 -18.45 16.64 44.82
CA ALA A 12 -17.48 16.18 43.82
C ALA A 12 -16.09 15.71 44.31
N CYS A 13 -15.94 14.39 44.44
CA CYS A 13 -14.68 13.68 44.24
C CYS A 13 -14.95 12.23 43.77
N LEU A 14 -15.70 12.07 42.68
CA LEU A 14 -15.86 10.79 42.00
C LEU A 14 -15.60 10.95 40.50
N ALA A 15 -14.35 11.19 40.14
CA ALA A 15 -13.89 11.09 38.76
C ALA A 15 -12.37 10.88 38.73
N LEU A 16 -11.92 10.07 37.75
CA LEU A 16 -10.56 9.96 37.21
C LEU A 16 -9.65 8.87 37.80
N LEU A 17 -9.97 7.63 37.49
CA LEU A 17 -8.95 6.63 37.12
C LEU A 17 -9.26 6.10 35.72
N SER A 18 -9.23 7.01 34.74
CA SER A 18 -9.13 6.67 33.33
C SER A 18 -7.72 7.04 32.88
N THR A 19 -6.79 6.09 32.93
CA THR A 19 -5.47 6.25 32.32
C THR A 19 -5.65 6.45 30.82
N PRO A 20 -5.23 7.58 30.24
CA PRO A 20 -5.14 7.69 28.79
C PRO A 20 -4.05 6.73 28.31
N GLY A 21 -4.43 5.75 27.49
CA GLY A 21 -3.48 4.93 26.74
C GLY A 21 -2.78 5.81 25.71
N HIS A 22 -1.68 6.46 26.08
CA HIS A 22 -0.82 7.16 25.15
C HIS A 22 -0.11 6.14 24.27
N ALA A 23 -0.19 6.33 22.94
CA ALA A 23 0.58 5.57 21.97
C ALA A 23 2.06 5.55 22.39
N GLN A 24 2.61 4.36 22.64
CA GLN A 24 3.99 4.18 23.08
C GLN A 24 4.93 4.59 21.94
N GLY A 25 5.60 5.72 22.09
CA GLY A 25 6.66 6.14 21.17
C GLY A 25 7.85 5.19 21.27
N VAL A 26 8.41 4.80 20.12
CA VAL A 26 9.67 4.06 20.09
C VAL A 26 10.81 5.08 20.02
N TYR A 27 11.72 5.03 20.97
CA TYR A 27 12.90 5.90 21.05
C TYR A 27 14.10 5.19 20.46
N LYS A 28 14.99 5.96 19.81
CA LYS A 28 16.29 5.49 19.33
C LYS A 28 17.40 6.18 20.12
N TRP A 29 18.40 5.43 20.58
CA TRP A 29 19.61 5.98 21.18
C TRP A 29 20.85 5.14 20.85
N VAL A 30 22.03 5.70 21.10
CA VAL A 30 23.33 5.03 20.94
C VAL A 30 23.96 4.86 22.32
N ASP A 31 24.46 3.66 22.62
CA ASP A 31 25.17 3.38 23.87
C ASP A 31 26.64 3.84 23.83
N ALA A 32 27.39 3.59 24.91
CA ALA A 32 28.78 4.06 25.02
C ALA A 32 29.72 3.31 24.05
N GLU A 33 29.30 2.11 23.63
CA GLU A 33 29.98 1.23 22.70
C GLU A 33 29.63 1.53 21.23
N GLY A 34 28.79 2.53 20.97
CA GLY A 34 28.38 2.94 19.62
C GLY A 34 27.25 2.11 19.01
N LYS A 35 26.61 1.23 19.79
CA LYS A 35 25.50 0.38 19.32
C LYS A 35 24.18 1.12 19.44
N THR A 36 23.38 1.04 18.38
CA THR A 36 22.05 1.64 18.31
C THR A 36 21.00 0.72 18.94
N HIS A 37 20.18 1.27 19.82
CA HIS A 37 19.07 0.58 20.49
C HIS A 37 17.72 1.26 20.20
N TYR A 38 16.64 0.48 20.28
CA TYR A 38 15.26 0.94 20.13
C TYR A 38 14.39 0.41 21.27
N GLY A 39 13.54 1.25 21.86
CA GLY A 39 12.70 0.84 22.97
C GLY A 39 11.54 1.79 23.25
N SER A 40 10.51 1.30 23.94
CA SER A 40 9.32 2.07 24.31
C SER A 40 9.52 2.97 25.54
N GLN A 41 10.66 2.86 26.22
CA GLN A 41 11.01 3.64 27.40
C GLN A 41 12.24 4.51 27.10
N PRO A 42 12.20 5.82 27.39
CA PRO A 42 13.35 6.69 27.15
C PRO A 42 14.56 6.23 27.98
N PRO A 43 15.78 6.29 27.44
CA PRO A 43 17.00 6.00 28.21
C PRO A 43 17.16 7.01 29.36
N ALA A 44 17.93 6.65 30.38
CA ALA A 44 18.25 7.53 31.49
C ALA A 44 18.78 8.88 30.97
N ALA A 45 18.39 9.97 31.64
CA ALA A 45 18.34 11.37 31.16
C ALA A 45 19.61 11.96 30.53
N ASP A 46 20.73 11.24 30.57
CA ASP A 46 22.05 11.69 30.12
C ASP A 46 22.38 11.26 28.68
N LYS A 47 21.54 10.42 28.06
CA LYS A 47 21.71 10.01 26.66
C LYS A 47 20.61 10.62 25.79
N GLY A 48 20.98 11.63 25.01
CA GLY A 48 20.07 12.30 24.07
C GLY A 48 19.27 11.28 23.26
N SER A 49 17.95 11.27 23.44
CA SER A 49 17.04 10.36 22.77
C SER A 49 16.20 11.11 21.76
N GLU A 50 16.05 10.55 20.56
CA GLU A 50 15.13 11.07 19.56
C GLU A 50 13.87 10.18 19.54
N ALA A 51 12.70 10.80 19.73
CA ALA A 51 11.42 10.10 19.64
C ALA A 51 11.11 9.81 18.16
N LEU A 52 11.05 8.53 17.79
CA LEU A 52 10.76 8.16 16.41
C LEU A 52 9.26 8.31 16.14
N LYS A 53 8.89 9.26 15.27
CA LYS A 53 7.54 9.29 14.70
C LYS A 53 7.40 8.13 13.72
N LEU A 54 6.82 7.02 14.20
CA LEU A 54 6.38 5.93 13.34
C LEU A 54 5.24 6.45 12.46
N HIS A 55 5.55 6.83 11.22
CA HIS A 55 4.54 6.96 10.19
C HIS A 55 4.03 5.55 9.88
N SER A 56 2.86 5.19 10.42
CA SER A 56 2.12 4.00 9.97
C SER A 56 1.60 4.23 8.56
N ASN A 57 2.49 4.09 7.57
CA ASN A 57 2.12 3.84 6.19
C ASN A 57 2.97 2.66 5.72
N SER A 58 2.44 1.46 5.93
CA SER A 58 3.04 0.21 5.46
C SER A 58 3.13 0.20 3.94
N GLY A 59 4.35 0.10 3.41
CA GLY A 59 4.61 -0.19 2.00
C GLY A 59 6.06 0.08 1.60
N PHE A 60 6.84 -1.00 1.46
CA PHE A 60 8.21 -1.05 0.92
C PHE A 60 9.30 -0.28 1.70
N GLY A 61 10.11 -1.05 2.43
CA GLY A 61 11.31 -0.55 3.12
C GLY A 61 12.38 -0.09 2.13
N GLY A 62 12.56 1.23 2.04
CA GLY A 62 13.73 1.89 1.49
C GLY A 62 14.55 2.55 2.60
N ASN A 63 15.87 2.38 2.56
CA ASN A 63 16.81 2.98 3.51
C ASN A 63 16.66 4.51 3.53
N ASN A 64 16.23 5.06 4.67
CA ASN A 64 16.24 6.49 4.91
C ASN A 64 17.64 6.91 5.33
N ASN A 65 18.52 7.16 4.35
CA ASN A 65 19.73 7.91 4.60
C ASN A 65 19.98 8.93 3.47
N GLY A 66 19.58 10.17 3.75
CA GLY A 66 20.10 11.38 3.12
C GLY A 66 19.51 11.78 1.78
N LYS A 67 18.52 12.70 1.79
CA LYS A 67 18.65 14.06 1.25
C LYS A 67 17.37 14.85 1.55
N ALA A 68 17.54 16.08 2.01
CA ALA A 68 16.47 17.05 2.23
C ALA A 68 15.47 17.05 1.06
N SER A 69 14.18 17.23 1.38
CA SER A 69 13.06 17.37 0.43
C SER A 69 13.54 17.92 -0.91
N SER A 70 13.64 17.06 -1.93
CA SER A 70 13.67 17.54 -3.30
C SER A 70 12.39 18.34 -3.48
N ALA A 71 12.50 19.60 -3.89
CA ALA A 71 11.33 20.35 -4.33
C ALA A 71 10.52 19.44 -5.27
N THR A 72 9.23 19.26 -4.98
CA THR A 72 8.38 18.38 -5.79
C THR A 72 8.31 19.02 -7.17
N GLU A 73 8.97 18.41 -8.15
CA GLU A 73 8.88 18.82 -9.55
C GLU A 73 7.54 18.33 -10.12
N TYR A 74 6.99 19.10 -11.05
CA TYR A 74 5.72 18.79 -11.71
C TYR A 74 5.94 18.71 -13.23
N ASN A 75 5.15 17.86 -13.87
CA ASN A 75 5.03 17.80 -15.32
C ASN A 75 4.15 18.96 -15.84
N ALA A 76 4.13 19.15 -17.16
CA ALA A 76 3.31 20.19 -17.80
C ALA A 76 1.80 20.00 -17.58
N ASP A 77 1.37 18.77 -17.30
CA ASP A 77 -0.03 18.41 -16.99
C ASP A 77 -0.40 18.58 -15.50
N GLY A 78 0.52 19.08 -14.68
CA GLY A 78 0.31 19.30 -13.24
C GLY A 78 0.48 18.04 -12.37
N THR A 79 0.87 16.89 -12.94
CA THR A 79 1.23 15.71 -12.15
C THR A 79 2.63 15.82 -11.57
N LYS A 80 2.89 15.17 -10.44
CA LYS A 80 4.21 15.07 -9.83
C LYS A 80 5.14 14.31 -10.76
N LYS A 81 6.31 14.89 -10.99
CA LYS A 81 7.36 14.27 -11.79
C LYS A 81 8.00 13.13 -11.02
N ILE A 82 8.10 11.98 -11.68
CA ILE A 82 8.76 10.81 -11.12
C ILE A 82 10.27 10.96 -11.28
N PRO A 83 11.07 10.82 -10.20
CA PRO A 83 12.53 10.85 -10.28
C PRO A 83 13.09 9.82 -11.27
N LYS A 84 14.23 10.14 -11.90
CA LYS A 84 14.80 9.33 -12.98
C LYS A 84 15.17 7.91 -12.54
N ASP A 85 15.70 7.76 -11.33
CA ASP A 85 16.02 6.49 -10.69
C ASP A 85 14.76 5.63 -10.50
N VAL A 86 13.64 6.23 -10.09
CA VAL A 86 12.35 5.53 -9.95
C VAL A 86 11.81 5.12 -11.33
N GLN A 87 11.97 5.94 -12.37
CA GLN A 87 11.60 5.56 -13.73
C GLN A 87 12.42 4.38 -14.25
N ASP A 88 13.73 4.35 -13.98
CA ASP A 88 14.60 3.25 -14.38
C ASP A 88 14.27 1.97 -13.64
N PHE A 89 13.99 2.07 -12.34
CA PHE A 89 13.47 0.97 -11.55
C PHE A 89 12.14 0.43 -12.12
N ALA A 90 11.20 1.31 -12.46
CA ALA A 90 9.93 0.93 -13.08
C ALA A 90 10.11 0.18 -14.41
N LYS A 91 11.03 0.63 -15.28
CA LYS A 91 11.37 -0.08 -16.53
C LYS A 91 11.95 -1.47 -16.27
N GLY A 92 12.80 -1.60 -15.26
CA GLY A 92 13.34 -2.89 -14.83
C GLY A 92 12.25 -3.85 -14.36
N MET A 93 11.32 -3.36 -13.54
CA MET A 93 10.16 -4.11 -13.09
C MET A 93 9.24 -4.51 -14.25
N GLU A 94 8.90 -3.58 -15.15
CA GLU A 94 8.06 -3.87 -16.30
C GLU A 94 8.64 -5.01 -17.15
N LYS A 95 9.96 -4.98 -17.40
CA LYS A 95 10.66 -6.06 -18.11
C LYS A 95 10.55 -7.39 -17.37
N ALA A 96 10.65 -7.39 -16.05
CA ALA A 96 10.50 -8.59 -15.24
C ALA A 96 9.05 -9.12 -15.29
N LEU A 97 8.04 -8.24 -15.18
CA LEU A 97 6.62 -8.61 -15.20
C LEU A 97 6.14 -9.11 -16.57
N LYS A 98 6.82 -8.76 -17.67
CA LYS A 98 6.54 -9.32 -19.01
C LYS A 98 7.12 -10.71 -19.22
N LYS A 99 7.96 -11.20 -18.31
CA LYS A 99 8.53 -12.54 -18.39
C LYS A 99 7.55 -13.55 -17.80
N GLN A 100 7.14 -14.51 -18.63
CA GLN A 100 6.35 -15.64 -18.19
C GLN A 100 7.24 -16.65 -17.46
N ASP A 101 6.72 -17.26 -16.40
CA ASP A 101 7.32 -18.44 -15.79
C ASP A 101 7.40 -19.57 -16.82
N SER A 102 8.51 -20.32 -16.80
CA SER A 102 8.74 -21.37 -17.79
C SER A 102 7.94 -22.64 -17.53
N LYS A 103 7.32 -22.78 -16.35
CA LYS A 103 6.45 -23.92 -16.05
C LYS A 103 5.06 -23.65 -16.61
N GLU A 104 4.77 -24.31 -17.72
CA GLU A 104 3.42 -24.40 -18.22
C GLU A 104 2.59 -25.27 -17.27
N VAL A 105 1.40 -24.79 -16.94
CA VAL A 105 0.42 -25.51 -16.14
C VAL A 105 -0.81 -25.79 -17.01
N PRO A 106 -1.58 -26.85 -16.71
CA PRO A 106 -2.86 -27.07 -17.34
C PRO A 106 -3.80 -25.88 -17.11
N LEU A 107 -4.73 -25.66 -18.05
CA LEU A 107 -5.76 -24.65 -17.90
C LEU A 107 -6.63 -24.96 -16.67
N ASP A 108 -6.67 -24.03 -15.73
CA ASP A 108 -7.56 -24.01 -14.57
C ASP A 108 -8.34 -22.69 -14.59
N CYS A 109 -9.59 -22.74 -15.02
CA CYS A 109 -10.38 -21.53 -15.21
C CYS A 109 -10.62 -20.76 -13.90
N MET A 110 -10.81 -21.44 -12.77
CA MET A 110 -11.05 -20.77 -11.50
C MET A 110 -9.82 -19.97 -11.07
N SER A 111 -8.65 -20.60 -11.14
CA SER A 111 -7.37 -19.98 -10.83
C SER A 111 -7.04 -18.85 -11.80
N ALA A 112 -7.23 -19.07 -13.11
CA ALA A 112 -6.96 -18.07 -14.13
C ALA A 112 -7.79 -16.80 -13.95
N ILE A 113 -9.09 -16.96 -13.73
CA ILE A 113 -10.02 -15.84 -13.51
C ILE A 113 -9.69 -15.10 -12.23
N LYS A 114 -9.44 -15.84 -11.14
CA LYS A 114 -9.05 -15.24 -9.87
C LYS A 114 -7.77 -14.42 -10.03
N ASN A 115 -6.72 -15.01 -10.59
CA ASN A 115 -5.43 -14.35 -10.77
C ASN A 115 -5.55 -13.11 -11.67
N ALA A 116 -6.34 -13.17 -12.75
CA ALA A 116 -6.54 -12.03 -13.64
C ALA A 116 -7.36 -10.91 -12.97
N ASN A 117 -8.40 -11.26 -12.23
CA ASN A 117 -9.25 -10.28 -11.54
C ASN A 117 -8.50 -9.62 -10.38
N ASP A 118 -7.74 -10.37 -9.57
CA ASP A 118 -6.95 -9.83 -8.46
C ASP A 118 -5.89 -8.83 -8.96
N GLN A 119 -5.20 -9.17 -10.06
CA GLN A 119 -4.23 -8.26 -10.68
C GLN A 119 -4.90 -7.03 -11.27
N SER A 120 -6.07 -7.19 -11.91
CA SER A 120 -6.85 -6.06 -12.44
C SER A 120 -7.33 -5.13 -11.33
N ASP A 121 -7.78 -5.67 -10.21
CA ASP A 121 -8.20 -4.90 -9.04
C ASP A 121 -7.02 -4.13 -8.45
N THR A 122 -5.85 -4.76 -8.35
CA THR A 122 -4.62 -4.09 -7.92
C THR A 122 -4.26 -2.93 -8.86
N MET A 123 -4.37 -3.11 -10.18
CA MET A 123 -4.11 -2.03 -11.15
C MET A 123 -5.08 -0.85 -10.96
N LEU A 124 -6.35 -1.13 -10.70
CA LEU A 124 -7.36 -0.09 -10.47
C LEU A 124 -7.13 0.66 -9.16
N GLU A 125 -6.79 -0.06 -8.08
CA GLU A 125 -6.51 0.51 -6.76
C GLU A 125 -5.25 1.38 -6.78
N VAL A 126 -4.14 0.83 -7.30
CA VAL A 126 -2.87 1.56 -7.39
C VAL A 126 -3.00 2.77 -8.33
N GLY A 127 -3.72 2.63 -9.44
CA GLY A 127 -4.03 3.74 -10.33
C GLY A 127 -4.80 4.86 -9.62
N ALA A 128 -5.85 4.53 -8.87
CA ALA A 128 -6.63 5.50 -8.11
C ALA A 128 -5.78 6.19 -7.03
N LYS A 129 -4.91 5.43 -6.35
CA LYS A 129 -3.95 5.97 -5.40
C LYS A 129 -2.97 6.93 -6.07
N ASN A 130 -2.46 6.59 -7.25
CA ASN A 130 -1.56 7.46 -8.00
C ASN A 130 -2.25 8.76 -8.46
N VAL A 131 -3.55 8.74 -8.75
CA VAL A 131 -4.32 9.97 -8.96
C VAL A 131 -4.37 10.81 -7.69
N LYS A 132 -4.76 10.19 -6.56
CA LYS A 132 -4.83 10.87 -5.26
C LYS A 132 -3.49 11.49 -4.84
N ASP A 133 -2.40 10.77 -5.07
CA ASP A 133 -1.06 11.21 -4.70
C ASP A 133 -0.46 12.19 -5.72
N GLY A 134 -1.16 12.44 -6.83
CA GLY A 134 -0.81 13.41 -7.87
C GLY A 134 0.18 12.91 -8.93
N TYR A 135 0.46 11.61 -8.99
CA TYR A 135 1.38 11.00 -9.98
C TYR A 135 0.70 10.59 -11.28
N LEU A 136 -0.63 10.61 -11.34
CA LEU A 136 -1.42 10.26 -12.52
C LEU A 136 -2.56 11.27 -12.67
N SER A 137 -2.86 11.70 -13.89
CA SER A 137 -4.02 12.56 -14.12
C SER A 137 -5.31 11.73 -14.01
N GLN A 138 -6.41 12.38 -13.60
CA GLN A 138 -7.73 11.72 -13.56
C GLN A 138 -8.14 11.19 -14.94
N ALA A 139 -7.89 11.97 -16.00
CA ALA A 139 -8.24 11.59 -17.37
C ALA A 139 -7.46 10.37 -17.86
N ASP A 140 -6.16 10.29 -17.56
CA ASP A 140 -5.34 9.13 -17.90
C ASP A 140 -5.79 7.89 -17.12
N TYR A 141 -6.06 8.05 -15.81
CA TYR A 141 -6.61 6.97 -15.01
C TYR A 141 -7.93 6.46 -15.57
N ASP A 142 -8.90 7.34 -15.83
CA ASP A 142 -10.23 6.93 -16.32
C ASP A 142 -10.12 6.20 -17.66
N THR A 143 -9.25 6.67 -18.55
CA THR A 143 -8.99 6.04 -19.85
C THR A 143 -8.45 4.61 -19.70
N GLN A 144 -7.46 4.39 -18.82
CA GLN A 144 -6.91 3.05 -18.63
C GLN A 144 -7.83 2.16 -17.78
N ALA A 145 -8.43 2.72 -16.73
CA ALA A 145 -9.34 2.02 -15.85
C ALA A 145 -10.58 1.53 -16.59
N ALA A 146 -11.09 2.26 -17.58
CA ALA A 146 -12.18 1.79 -18.44
C ALA A 146 -11.81 0.49 -19.18
N LYS A 147 -10.59 0.39 -19.72
CA LYS A 147 -10.11 -0.83 -20.39
C LYS A 147 -9.96 -1.99 -19.42
N VAL A 148 -9.38 -1.74 -18.24
CA VAL A 148 -9.21 -2.77 -17.20
C VAL A 148 -10.56 -3.27 -16.71
N ARG A 149 -11.52 -2.37 -16.44
CA ARG A 149 -12.88 -2.74 -16.02
C ARG A 149 -13.61 -3.55 -17.09
N LYS A 150 -13.47 -3.17 -18.37
CA LYS A 150 -14.03 -3.94 -19.48
C LYS A 150 -13.45 -5.36 -19.53
N ALA A 151 -12.12 -5.48 -19.54
CA ALA A 151 -11.45 -6.78 -19.56
C ALA A 151 -11.85 -7.65 -18.35
N LYS A 152 -11.95 -7.04 -17.16
CA LYS A 152 -12.42 -7.72 -15.94
C LYS A 152 -13.85 -8.25 -16.09
N ALA A 153 -14.75 -7.44 -16.68
CA ALA A 153 -16.14 -7.86 -16.91
C ALA A 153 -16.26 -9.03 -17.89
N GLU A 154 -15.36 -9.12 -18.87
CA GLU A 154 -15.28 -10.22 -19.84
C GLU A 154 -14.60 -11.47 -19.25
N THR A 155 -13.78 -11.31 -18.20
CA THR A 155 -13.04 -12.38 -17.52
C THR A 155 -13.94 -13.21 -16.60
N THR A 156 -14.72 -14.11 -17.22
CA THR A 156 -15.75 -14.93 -16.56
C THR A 156 -15.51 -16.43 -16.74
N LEU A 157 -16.17 -17.25 -15.94
CA LEU A 157 -16.07 -18.72 -16.03
C LEU A 157 -16.50 -19.22 -17.40
N ALA A 158 -17.62 -18.72 -17.92
CA ALA A 158 -18.11 -19.05 -19.25
C ALA A 158 -17.09 -18.65 -20.32
N HIS A 159 -16.57 -17.42 -20.26
CA HIS A 159 -15.57 -16.98 -21.23
C HIS A 159 -14.31 -17.85 -21.20
N CYS A 160 -13.82 -18.24 -20.02
CA CYS A 160 -12.69 -19.16 -19.93
C CYS A 160 -13.00 -20.54 -20.52
N GLN A 161 -14.14 -21.14 -20.16
CA GLN A 161 -14.51 -22.50 -20.59
C GLN A 161 -14.68 -22.61 -22.10
N PHE A 162 -15.26 -21.58 -22.72
CA PHE A 162 -15.51 -21.54 -24.16
C PHE A 162 -14.43 -20.78 -24.95
N SER A 163 -13.38 -20.29 -24.28
CA SER A 163 -12.28 -19.58 -24.96
C SER A 163 -11.53 -20.50 -25.92
N THR A 164 -11.06 -19.90 -27.02
CA THR A 164 -10.21 -20.56 -28.01
C THR A 164 -9.02 -19.66 -28.36
N GLY A 165 -8.04 -20.20 -29.11
CA GLY A 165 -6.91 -19.42 -29.61
C GLY A 165 -6.18 -18.63 -28.52
N LYS A 166 -6.00 -17.33 -28.75
CA LYS A 166 -5.26 -16.42 -27.85
C LYS A 166 -5.93 -16.23 -26.49
N GLU A 167 -7.26 -16.23 -26.43
CA GLU A 167 -7.98 -16.09 -25.17
C GLU A 167 -7.75 -17.31 -24.29
N ARG A 168 -7.82 -18.52 -24.88
CA ARG A 168 -7.50 -19.76 -24.17
C ARG A 168 -6.04 -19.77 -23.68
N ALA A 169 -5.11 -19.30 -24.51
CA ALA A 169 -3.71 -19.17 -24.14
C ALA A 169 -3.51 -18.18 -22.98
N PHE A 170 -4.24 -17.06 -22.98
CA PHE A 170 -4.25 -16.12 -21.86
C PHE A 170 -4.72 -16.79 -20.57
N TYR A 171 -5.87 -17.49 -20.57
CA TYR A 171 -6.35 -18.17 -19.37
C TYR A 171 -5.40 -19.28 -18.91
N GLN A 172 -4.81 -20.03 -19.83
CA GLN A 172 -3.83 -21.06 -19.48
C GLN A 172 -2.58 -20.44 -18.85
N CYS A 173 -2.09 -19.32 -19.40
CA CYS A 173 -1.00 -18.57 -18.81
C CYS A 173 -1.34 -18.05 -17.40
N MET A 174 -2.53 -17.49 -17.22
CA MET A 174 -3.02 -16.98 -15.94
C MET A 174 -3.36 -18.08 -14.93
N SER A 175 -3.48 -19.34 -15.36
CA SER A 175 -3.66 -20.49 -14.46
C SER A 175 -2.43 -20.68 -13.54
N ASN A 176 -1.25 -20.22 -13.97
CA ASN A 176 -0.07 -20.15 -13.12
C ASN A 176 -0.04 -18.82 -12.36
N GLY A 177 -0.26 -18.85 -11.05
CA GLY A 177 -0.29 -17.66 -10.20
C GLY A 177 1.04 -16.89 -10.10
N LYS A 178 2.13 -17.39 -10.67
CA LYS A 178 3.40 -16.66 -10.81
C LYS A 178 3.45 -15.74 -12.04
N ASN A 179 2.54 -15.94 -12.98
CA ASN A 179 2.48 -15.13 -14.18
C ASN A 179 1.72 -13.83 -13.91
N HIS A 180 2.13 -12.78 -14.60
CA HIS A 180 1.47 -11.48 -14.58
C HIS A 180 0.66 -11.28 -15.86
N ILE A 181 -0.43 -10.51 -15.82
CA ILE A 181 -1.25 -10.17 -16.98
C ILE A 181 -0.37 -9.67 -18.13
N LEU A 182 0.61 -8.82 -17.84
CA LEU A 182 1.57 -8.29 -18.82
C LEU A 182 2.40 -9.36 -19.54
N ALA A 183 2.66 -10.52 -18.90
CA ALA A 183 3.33 -11.65 -19.53
C ALA A 183 2.37 -12.50 -20.37
N CYS A 184 1.08 -12.53 -20.00
CA CYS A 184 0.05 -13.40 -20.57
C CYS A 184 -0.76 -12.77 -21.72
N THR A 185 -0.73 -11.46 -21.91
CA THR A 185 -1.46 -10.75 -22.97
C THR A 185 -0.66 -10.62 -24.29
N LYS A 186 0.04 -11.68 -24.70
CA LYS A 186 0.87 -11.68 -25.94
C LYS A 186 0.08 -11.97 -27.21
#